data_AF-A0A086M1F4-F1
#
_entry.id   AF-A0A086M1F4-F1
#
_cell.length_a   1.000
_cell.length_b   1.000
_cell.length_c   1.000
_cell.angle_alpha   90.00
_cell.angle_beta   90.00
_cell.angle_gamma   90.00
#
_symmetry.space_group_name_H-M   'P 1'
#
loop_
_entity.id
_entity.type
_entity.pdbx_description
1 polymer ?
#
loop_
_entity_poly.entity_id
_entity_poly.type
_entity_poly.pdbx_seq_one_letter_code
_entity_poly.pdbx_strand_id
1 'polypeptide(L)' 'MRPLFLMGHARPLTWVTFNRDGDLLFTCGKDARLAVWFSENGERI' A
#
# COMPACT_ATOMS: atom_id res chain seq x y z
N MET A 1 -4.76 12.22 14.52
CA MET A 1 -4.60 11.18 13.48
C MET A 1 -3.47 10.26 13.92
N ARG A 2 -3.62 8.93 13.87
CA ARG A 2 -2.56 7.95 14.19
C ARG A 2 -2.11 7.28 12.89
N PRO A 3 -0.84 7.36 12.48
CA PRO A 3 -0.37 6.74 11.25
C PRO A 3 -0.26 5.21 11.39
N LEU A 4 -0.51 4.49 10.30
CA LEU A 4 -0.23 3.06 10.17
C LEU A 4 1.10 2.87 9.43
N PHE A 5 1.91 1.91 9.88
CA PHE A 5 3.17 1.53 9.22
C PHE A 5 2.97 0.23 8.46
N LEU A 6 3.02 0.28 7.12
CA LEU A 6 2.82 -0.87 6.25
C LEU A 6 4.18 -1.38 5.73
N MET A 7 4.56 -2.58 6.17
CA MET A 7 5.83 -3.21 5.78
C MET A 7 5.60 -4.20 4.62
N GLY A 8 5.60 -3.69 3.38
CA GLY A 8 5.45 -4.55 2.20
C GLY A 8 6.56 -4.45 1.15
N HIS A 9 7.39 -3.41 1.22
CA HIS A 9 8.43 -3.17 0.23
C HIS A 9 9.83 -3.12 0.86
N ALA A 10 10.79 -3.77 0.20
CA ALA A 10 12.19 -3.82 0.63
C ALA A 10 13.05 -2.71 -0.03
N ARG A 11 12.45 -1.94 -0.94
CA ARG A 11 13.07 -0.85 -1.70
C ARG A 11 12.14 0.36 -1.71
N PRO A 12 12.63 1.56 -2.09
CA PRO A 12 11.81 2.76 -2.13
C PRO A 12 10.56 2.58 -3.00
N LEU A 13 9.44 3.11 -2.49
CA LEU A 13 8.19 3.21 -3.23
C LEU A 13 8.37 4.14 -4.44
N THR A 14 7.69 3.81 -5.52
CA THR A 14 7.67 4.59 -6.77
C THR A 14 6.28 5.11 -7.09
N TRP A 15 5.23 4.39 -6.65
CA TRP A 15 3.85 4.80 -6.89
C TRP A 15 2.93 4.31 -5.77
N VAL A 16 1.89 5.10 -5.51
CA VAL A 16 0.81 4.78 -4.57
C VAL A 16 -0.50 5.28 -5.17
N THR A 17 -1.55 4.47 -5.14
CA THR A 17 -2.88 4.89 -5.63
C THR A 17 -3.98 4.16 -4.89
N PHE A 18 -5.16 4.79 -4.80
CA PHE A 18 -6.36 4.16 -4.28
C PHE A 18 -7.21 3.64 -5.43
N ASN A 19 -8.02 2.61 -5.17
CA ASN A 19 -9.09 2.27 -6.10
C ASN A 19 -10.21 3.33 -6.08
N ARG A 20 -11.19 3.19 -6.98
CA ARG A 20 -12.29 4.13 -7.13
C ARG A 20 -13.17 4.21 -5.88
N ASP A 21 -13.37 3.08 -5.19
CA ASP A 21 -14.25 2.98 -4.02
C ASP A 21 -13.54 3.41 -2.72
N GLY A 22 -12.20 3.47 -2.73
CA GLY A 22 -11.38 3.97 -1.62
C GLY A 22 -11.07 2.95 -0.52
N ASP A 23 -11.54 1.71 -0.65
CA ASP A 23 -11.32 0.60 0.29
C ASP A 23 -9.97 -0.10 0.08
N LEU A 24 -9.35 0.06 -1.10
CA LEU A 24 -8.07 -0.55 -1.42
C LEU A 24 -6.98 0.49 -1.71
N LEU A 25 -5.80 0.22 -1.15
CA LEU A 25 -4.56 0.93 -1.42
C LEU A 25 -3.61 0.03 -2.20
N PHE A 26 -3.11 0.53 -3.33
CA PHE A 26 -2.07 -0.11 -4.12
C PHE A 26 -0.75 0.60 -3.92
N THR A 27 0.30 -0.16 -3.63
CA THR A 27 1.67 0.34 -3.52
C THR A 27 2.59 -0.46 -4.44
N CYS A 28 3.52 0.23 -5.09
CA CYS A 28 4.61 -0.42 -5.81
C CYS A 28 5.93 0.33 -5.63
N GLY A 29 7.04 -0.40 -5.80
CA GLY A 29 8.38 0.14 -5.61
C GLY A 29 9.43 -0.49 -6.50
N LYS A 30 10.69 -0.07 -6.27
CA LYS A 30 11.86 -0.59 -6.99
C LYS A 30 12.21 -2.06 -6.66
N ASP A 31 11.42 -2.72 -5.82
CA ASP A 31 11.53 -4.15 -5.55
C ASP A 31 10.75 -5.01 -6.55
N ALA A 32 10.16 -4.40 -7.58
CA ALA A 32 9.39 -5.05 -8.63
C ALA A 32 8.20 -5.87 -8.08
N ARG A 33 7.66 -5.44 -6.94
CA ARG A 33 6.48 -6.04 -6.30
C ARG A 33 5.34 -5.04 -6.26
N LEU A 34 4.13 -5.58 -6.36
CA LEU A 34 2.89 -4.87 -6.05
C LEU A 34 2.42 -5.36 -4.67
N ALA A 35 1.98 -4.45 -3.81
CA ALA A 35 1.26 -4.80 -2.60
C ALA A 35 -0.11 -4.10 -2.61
N VAL A 36 -1.11 -4.82 -2.11
CA VAL A 36 -2.49 -4.35 -1.98
C VAL A 36 -2.85 -4.39 -0.51
N TRP A 37 -3.50 -3.34 -0.03
CA TRP A 37 -3.85 -3.19 1.37
C TRP A 37 -5.29 -2.71 1.49
N PHE A 38 -5.96 -3.12 2.57
CA PHE A 38 -7.19 -2.47 2.98
C PHE A 38 -6.89 -1.09 3.57
N SER A 39 -7.57 -0.06 3.08
CA SER A 39 -7.35 1.32 3.53
C SER A 39 -7.84 1.57 4.97
N GLU A 40 -8.80 0.76 5.43
CA GLU A 40 -9.40 0.89 6.76
C GLU A 40 -8.45 0.47 7.89
N ASN A 41 -7.76 -0.67 7.73
CA ASN A 41 -6.96 -1.29 8.79
C ASN A 41 -5.49 -1.52 8.42
N GLY A 42 -5.10 -1.35 7.16
CA GLY A 42 -3.74 -1.60 6.69
C GLY A 42 -3.38 -3.09 6.55
N GLU A 43 -4.35 -3.99 6.59
CA GLU A 43 -4.13 -5.41 6.35
C GLU A 43 -3.77 -5.67 4.89
N ARG A 44 -2.81 -6.56 4.66
CA ARG A 44 -2.30 -6.88 3.33
C ARG A 44 -3.09 -8.04 2.72
N ILE A 45 -3.37 -7.93 1.42
CA ILE A 45 -3.94 -8.99 0.59
C ILE A 45 -2.82 -9.77 -0.11
#